data_AF-A0A917VHU9-F1
#
_entry.id   AF-A0A917VHU9-F1
#
_cell.length_a   1.000
_cell.length_b   1.000
_cell.length_c   1.000
_cell.angle_alpha   90.00
_cell.angle_beta   90.00
_cell.angle_gamma   90.00
#
_symmetry.space_group_name_H-M   'P 1'
#
loop_
_entity.id
_entity.type
_entity.pdbx_description
1 polymer ?
#
loop_
_entity_poly.entity_id
_entity_poly.type
_entity_poly.pdbx_seq_one_letter_code
_entity_poly.pdbx_strand_id
1 'polypeptide(L)'
;MTLAKSWQGGFQAKVTIENTGANPLNQWYVQWMMPMGITMTQAWGGTRMQSGPVGMIHAPQEIPRLTPGKSATAGFVATMTGSTPPAFTNVTCG
;
A
#
# COMPACT_ATOMS: atom_id res chain seq x y z
N MET A 1 1.04 5.00 -6.47
CA MET A 1 0.12 4.97 -5.31
C MET A 1 -0.70 6.24 -5.33
N THR A 2 -2.02 6.14 -5.12
CA THR A 2 -2.95 7.25 -5.37
C THR A 2 -3.97 7.35 -4.25
N LEU A 3 -4.23 8.57 -3.77
CA LEU A 3 -5.32 8.85 -2.84
C LEU A 3 -6.66 8.69 -3.58
N ALA A 4 -7.51 7.78 -3.12
CA ALA A 4 -8.81 7.53 -3.75
C ALA A 4 -9.92 8.39 -3.13
N LYS A 5 -9.90 8.54 -1.80
CA LYS A 5 -10.88 9.36 -1.06
C LYS A 5 -10.26 9.85 0.24
N SER A 6 -10.65 11.04 0.70
CA SER A 6 -10.30 11.55 2.02
C SER A 6 -11.52 12.15 2.70
N TRP A 7 -11.52 12.12 4.02
CA TRP A 7 -12.54 12.72 4.88
C TRP A 7 -11.87 13.23 6.16
N GLN A 8 -12.64 13.90 7.01
CA GLN A 8 -12.12 14.41 8.27
C GLN A 8 -11.66 13.24 9.16
N GLY A 9 -10.35 13.20 9.48
CA GLY A 9 -9.76 12.18 10.33
C GLY A 9 -9.36 10.87 9.64
N GLY A 10 -9.51 10.75 8.31
CA GLY A 10 -9.10 9.54 7.60
C GLY A 10 -9.09 9.63 6.09
N PHE A 11 -8.50 8.62 5.46
CA PHE A 11 -8.44 8.52 4.02
C PHE A 11 -8.37 7.08 3.54
N GLN A 12 -8.63 6.92 2.25
CA GLN A 12 -8.50 5.71 1.49
C GLN A 12 -7.50 5.92 0.36
N ALA A 13 -6.50 5.03 0.30
CA ALA A 13 -5.50 5.02 -0.75
C ALA A 13 -5.52 3.69 -1.52
N LYS A 14 -5.13 3.76 -2.79
CA LYS A 14 -4.98 2.63 -3.70
C LYS A 14 -3.52 2.53 -4.13
N VAL A 15 -3.01 1.31 -4.17
CA VAL A 15 -1.67 1.00 -4.66
C VAL A 15 -1.77 -0.04 -5.76
N THR A 16 -1.07 0.21 -6.86
CA THR A 16 -0.95 -0.73 -7.96
C THR A 16 0.52 -1.11 -8.04
N ILE A 17 0.78 -2.40 -7.94
CA ILE A 17 2.10 -3.02 -8.04
C ILE A 17 2.16 -3.61 -9.43
N GLU A 18 3.17 -3.25 -10.21
CA GLU A 18 3.40 -3.80 -11.54
C GLU A 18 4.76 -4.48 -11.56
N ASN A 19 4.79 -5.75 -11.98
CA ASN A 19 6.05 -6.45 -12.16
C ASN A 19 6.64 -6.12 -13.54
N THR A 20 7.53 -5.14 -13.58
CA THR A 20 8.28 -4.74 -14.77
C THR A 20 9.59 -5.53 -14.96
N GLY A 21 9.92 -6.42 -14.03
CA GLY A 21 11.11 -7.26 -14.09
C GLY A 21 10.93 -8.47 -15.01
N ALA A 22 12.03 -9.18 -15.28
CA ALA A 22 12.03 -10.40 -16.08
C ALA A 22 11.63 -11.66 -15.28
N ASN A 23 11.61 -11.57 -13.95
CA ASN A 23 11.31 -12.68 -13.05
C ASN A 23 9.97 -12.49 -12.33
N PRO A 24 9.26 -13.57 -12.00
CA PRO A 24 8.06 -13.48 -11.17
C PRO A 24 8.38 -12.97 -9.76
N LEU A 25 7.55 -12.05 -9.24
CA LEU A 25 7.58 -11.66 -7.83
C LEU A 25 6.73 -12.65 -7.04
N ASN A 26 7.37 -13.42 -6.17
CA ASN A 26 6.70 -14.34 -5.25
C ASN A 26 6.55 -13.67 -3.90
N GLN A 27 5.37 -13.77 -3.29
CA GLN A 27 5.02 -13.10 -2.03
C GLN A 27 5.36 -11.62 -2.04
N TRP A 28 4.97 -10.97 -3.14
CA TRP A 28 5.28 -9.56 -3.37
C TRP A 28 4.83 -8.68 -2.21
N TYR A 29 5.52 -7.58 -2.01
CA TYR A 29 5.14 -6.58 -1.03
C TYR A 29 5.31 -5.19 -1.62
N VAL A 30 4.59 -4.23 -1.05
CA VAL A 30 4.82 -2.82 -1.27
C VAL A 30 5.01 -2.15 0.07
N GLN A 31 6.07 -1.37 0.21
CA GLN A 31 6.41 -0.64 1.42
C GLN A 31 6.62 0.83 1.10
N TRP A 32 6.31 1.70 2.06
CA TRP A 32 6.49 3.13 1.94
C TRP A 32 6.66 3.77 3.32
N MET A 33 7.16 5.00 3.34
CA MET A 33 7.20 5.78 4.56
C MET A 33 5.86 6.51 4.75
N MET A 34 5.21 6.23 5.88
CA MET A 34 4.05 6.95 6.34
C MET A 34 4.47 8.21 7.08
N PRO A 35 3.83 9.36 6.77
CA PRO A 35 3.94 10.54 7.60
C PRO A 35 3.46 10.27 9.04
N MET A 36 3.99 11.06 9.99
CA MET A 36 3.56 10.97 11.39
C MET A 36 2.06 11.25 11.53
N GLY A 37 1.42 10.57 12.48
CA GLY A 37 -0.01 10.75 12.77
C GLY A 37 -0.94 9.97 11.84
N ILE A 38 -0.43 8.98 11.08
CA ILE A 38 -1.23 8.10 10.22
C ILE A 38 -1.19 6.67 10.74
N THR A 39 -2.37 6.03 10.79
CA THR A 39 -2.51 4.63 11.22
C THR A 39 -3.41 3.86 10.27
N MET A 40 -2.90 2.76 9.67
CA MET A 40 -3.71 1.88 8.83
C MET A 40 -4.72 1.12 9.68
N THR A 41 -6.00 1.19 9.32
CA THR A 41 -7.09 0.49 10.00
C THR A 41 -7.59 -0.72 9.22
N GLN A 42 -7.61 -0.64 7.88
CA GLN A 42 -8.09 -1.72 7.01
C GLN A 42 -7.29 -1.79 5.72
N ALA A 43 -7.24 -2.96 5.08
CA ALA A 43 -6.70 -3.13 3.74
C ALA A 43 -7.46 -4.23 2.98
N TRP A 44 -7.38 -4.18 1.65
CA TRP A 44 -7.88 -5.19 0.72
C TRP A 44 -6.88 -5.41 -0.40
N GLY A 45 -6.97 -6.57 -1.05
CA GLY A 45 -6.00 -6.98 -2.07
C GLY A 45 -4.60 -7.21 -1.48
N GLY A 46 -4.50 -7.44 -0.17
CA GLY A 46 -3.26 -7.71 0.55
C GLY A 46 -3.40 -7.57 2.07
N THR A 47 -2.35 -7.93 2.80
CA THR A 47 -2.29 -7.84 4.26
C THR A 47 -1.54 -6.57 4.67
N ARG A 48 -2.19 -5.68 5.43
CA ARG A 48 -1.53 -4.49 5.99
C ARG A 48 -0.56 -4.86 7.11
N MET A 49 0.59 -4.22 7.11
CA MET A 49 1.53 -4.20 8.21
C MET A 49 1.99 -2.75 8.42
N GLN A 50 2.13 -2.35 9.67
CA GLN A 50 2.64 -1.03 10.01
C GLN A 50 3.59 -1.16 11.19
N SER A 51 4.81 -0.65 11.04
CA SER A 51 5.83 -0.62 12.07
C SER A 51 6.47 0.75 12.12
N GLY A 52 6.14 1.53 13.16
CA GLY A 52 6.54 2.93 13.27
C GLY A 52 6.12 3.72 12.01
N PRO A 53 7.06 4.41 11.33
CA PRO A 53 6.77 5.15 10.11
C PRO A 53 6.72 4.26 8.85
N VAL A 54 6.94 2.95 8.94
CA VAL A 54 6.94 2.06 7.76
C VAL A 54 5.56 1.44 7.59
N GLY A 55 4.89 1.78 6.49
CA GLY A 55 3.67 1.14 6.03
C GLY A 55 3.98 0.10 4.97
N MET A 56 3.34 -1.06 5.05
CA MET A 56 3.55 -2.15 4.11
C MET A 56 2.23 -2.88 3.81
N ILE A 57 2.08 -3.34 2.58
CA ILE A 57 1.06 -4.30 2.18
C ILE A 57 1.74 -5.50 1.54
N HIS A 58 1.52 -6.67 2.13
CA HIS A 58 1.94 -7.94 1.58
C HIS A 58 0.90 -8.54 0.64
N ALA A 59 1.38 -9.35 -0.30
CA ALA A 59 0.56 -10.10 -1.22
C ALA A 59 -0.56 -10.87 -0.49
N PRO A 60 -1.79 -10.82 -1.04
CA PRO A 60 -2.88 -11.65 -0.55
C PRO A 60 -2.62 -13.12 -0.92
N GLN A 61 -3.19 -14.06 -0.16
CA GLN A 61 -3.05 -15.50 -0.44
C GLN A 61 -3.65 -15.89 -1.79
N GLU A 62 -4.62 -15.11 -2.27
CA GLU A 62 -5.32 -15.28 -3.54
C GLU A 62 -4.46 -14.90 -4.74
N ILE A 63 -3.52 -13.96 -4.58
CA ILE A 63 -2.60 -13.50 -5.64
C ILE A 63 -1.17 -13.44 -5.08
N PRO A 64 -0.58 -14.59 -4.72
CA PRO A 64 0.72 -14.64 -4.05
C PRO A 64 1.87 -14.41 -5.03
N ARG A 65 1.62 -14.45 -6.35
CA ARG A 65 2.64 -14.37 -7.39
C ARG A 65 2.23 -13.40 -8.50
N LEU A 66 3.13 -12.50 -8.86
CA LEU A 66 3.00 -11.58 -10.00
C LEU A 66 4.03 -11.97 -11.07
N THR A 67 3.57 -12.50 -12.21
CA THR A 67 4.46 -12.73 -13.36
C THR A 67 4.88 -11.42 -14.03
N PRO A 68 5.99 -11.39 -14.78
CA PRO A 68 6.37 -10.24 -15.61
C PRO A 68 5.20 -9.69 -16.43
N GLY A 69 5.04 -8.36 -16.45
CA GLY A 69 3.97 -7.66 -17.17
C GLY A 69 2.58 -7.78 -16.53
N LYS A 70 2.46 -8.34 -15.32
CA LYS A 70 1.22 -8.34 -14.55
C LYS A 70 1.25 -7.32 -13.44
N SER A 71 0.06 -6.88 -13.07
CA SER A 71 -0.14 -5.93 -11.99
C SER A 71 -1.15 -6.45 -10.98
N ALA A 72 -0.89 -6.18 -9.71
CA ALA A 72 -1.83 -6.37 -8.62
C ALA A 72 -2.27 -5.00 -8.10
N THR A 73 -3.48 -4.93 -7.59
CA THR A 73 -4.00 -3.73 -6.97
C THR A 73 -4.41 -4.05 -5.55
N ALA A 74 -3.88 -3.28 -4.61
CA ALA A 74 -4.29 -3.28 -3.23
C ALA A 74 -4.79 -1.89 -2.83
N GLY A 75 -5.45 -1.80 -1.69
CA GLY A 75 -5.84 -0.53 -1.11
C GLY A 75 -5.96 -0.64 0.40
N PHE A 76 -6.02 0.52 1.04
CA PHE A 76 -6.17 0.60 2.48
C PHE A 76 -6.91 1.84 2.92
N VAL A 77 -7.48 1.75 4.11
CA VAL A 77 -7.99 2.87 4.88
C VAL A 77 -7.04 3.14 6.02
N ALA A 78 -6.76 4.42 6.24
CA ALA A 78 -5.98 4.89 7.38
C ALA A 78 -6.67 6.07 8.06
N THR A 79 -6.49 6.17 9.36
CA THR A 79 -6.83 7.38 10.12
C THR A 79 -5.67 8.36 10.06
N MET A 80 -5.98 9.66 10.14
CA MET A 80 -4.98 10.73 10.21
C MET A 80 -5.37 11.75 11.28
N THR A 81 -4.39 12.28 12.01
CA THR A 81 -4.62 13.32 13.03
C THR A 81 -4.66 14.75 12.45
N GLY A 82 -4.36 14.92 11.17
CA GLY A 82 -4.44 16.19 10.44
C GLY A 82 -5.58 16.24 9.43
N SER A 83 -5.77 17.41 8.79
CA SER A 83 -6.79 17.62 7.75
C SER A 83 -6.23 17.50 6.33
N THR A 84 -4.90 17.43 6.17
CA THR A 84 -4.25 17.32 4.86
C THR A 84 -3.93 15.86 4.54
N PRO A 85 -4.43 15.32 3.42
CA PRO A 85 -4.06 13.99 2.99
C PRO A 85 -2.55 13.86 2.76
N PRO A 86 -1.94 12.72 3.13
CA PRO A 86 -0.51 12.52 2.99
C PRO A 86 -0.07 12.38 1.53
N ALA A 87 1.13 12.86 1.24
CA ALA A 87 1.91 12.40 0.09
C ALA A 87 2.69 11.14 0.49
N PHE A 88 2.62 10.09 -0.32
CA PHE A 88 3.39 8.88 -0.10
C PHE A 88 4.76 9.00 -0.75
N THR A 89 5.82 8.88 0.03
CA THR A 89 7.20 8.91 -0.44
C THR A 89 7.88 7.56 -0.23
N ASN A 90 8.98 7.33 -0.96
CA ASN A 90 9.81 6.13 -0.85
C ASN A 90 9.04 4.82 -1.04
N VAL A 91 8.06 4.83 -1.96
CA VAL A 91 7.29 3.63 -2.32
C VAL A 91 8.22 2.67 -3.04
N THR A 92 8.44 1.50 -2.46
CA THR A 92 9.25 0.41 -3.05
C THR A 92 8.44 -0.87 -3.04
N CYS A 93 8.67 -1.73 -4.03
CA CYS A 93 8.04 -3.05 -4.13
C CYS A 93 9.10 -4.11 -4.46
N GLY A 94 8.82 -5.35 -4.06
CA GLY A 94 9.72 -6.50 -4.21
C GLY A 94 8.96 -7.81 -4.06
#